data_AF-A0A7Y1Y4W8-F1
#
_entry.id   AF-A0A7Y1Y4W8-F1
#
_cell.length_a   1.000
_cell.length_b   1.000
_cell.length_c   1.000
_cell.angle_alpha   90.00
_cell.angle_beta   90.00
_cell.angle_gamma   90.00
#
_symmetry.space_group_name_H-M   'P 1'
#
loop_
_entity.id
_entity.type
_entity.pdbx_description
1 polymer ?
#
loop_
_entity_poly.entity_id
_entity_poly.type
_entity_poly.pdbx_seq_one_letter_code
_entity_poly.pdbx_strand_id
1 'polypeptide(L)' 'PWQNPYVESFHNRLRDECLNQELFLSVAEARVVIEEWRRFYNRVHPHSGLGFQSPDDLARTMANLEPVPGT' A
#
# COMPACT_ATOMS: atom_id res chain seq x y z
N PRO A 1 -0.68 11.05 21.43
CA PRO A 1 0.69 10.88 20.90
C PRO A 1 0.66 10.09 19.58
N TRP A 2 1.19 10.66 18.50
CA TRP A 2 1.42 9.94 17.23
C TRP A 2 2.49 8.87 17.47
N GLN A 3 2.15 7.60 17.32
CA GLN A 3 3.07 6.49 17.64
C GLN A 3 3.61 5.82 16.37
N ASN A 4 2.85 5.81 15.27
CA ASN A 4 3.35 5.31 14.00
C ASN A 4 2.73 6.08 12.81
N PRO A 5 3.42 7.10 12.29
CA PRO A 5 2.90 7.95 11.24
C PRO A 5 2.43 7.22 9.98
N TYR A 6 3.15 6.15 9.62
CA TYR A 6 2.90 5.38 8.41
C TYR A 6 1.67 4.49 8.55
N VAL A 7 1.55 3.80 9.69
CA VAL A 7 0.39 2.94 9.98
C VAL A 7 -0.89 3.77 10.10
N GLU A 8 -0.79 4.95 10.71
CA GLU A 8 -1.93 5.87 10.82
C GLU A 8 -2.39 6.38 9.45
N SER A 9 -1.46 6.74 8.56
CA SER A 9 -1.78 7.13 7.18
C SER A 9 -2.40 5.97 6.38
N PHE A 10 -1.87 4.76 6.52
CA PHE A 10 -2.42 3.56 5.89
C PHE A 10 -3.86 3.28 6.35
N HIS A 11 -4.11 3.28 7.66
CA HIS A 11 -5.45 2.98 8.20
C HIS A 11 -6.50 4.02 7.79
N ASN A 12 -6.13 5.31 7.74
CA ASN A 12 -7.05 6.35 7.29
C ASN A 12 -7.45 6.15 5.83
N ARG A 13 -6.49 5.87 4.94
CA ARG A 13 -6.79 5.57 3.54
C ARG A 13 -7.61 4.30 3.35
N LEU A 14 -7.24 3.21 4.03
CA LEU A 14 -8.01 1.96 3.96
C LEU A 14 -9.47 2.21 4.34
N ARG A 15 -9.71 3.04 5.36
CA ARG A 15 -11.06 3.41 5.77
C ARG A 15 -11.78 4.23 4.70
N ASP A 16 -11.17 5.32 4.24
CA ASP A 16 -11.85 6.30 3.39
C ASP A 16 -12.02 5.82 1.94
N GLU A 17 -11.04 5.08 1.43
CA GLU A 17 -10.95 4.67 0.02
C GLU A 17 -11.49 3.25 -0.25
N CYS A 18 -11.66 2.42 0.80
CA CYS A 18 -12.16 1.04 0.65
C CYS A 18 -13.35 0.77 1.57
N LEU A 19 -13.14 0.77 2.89
CA LEU A 19 -14.15 0.26 3.82
C LEU A 19 -15.43 1.12 3.85
N ASN A 20 -15.31 2.44 3.72
CA ASN A 20 -16.44 3.35 3.73
C ASN A 20 -17.15 3.46 2.37
N GLN A 21 -16.56 2.92 1.29
CA GLN A 21 -17.16 2.98 -0.06
C GLN A 21 -18.10 1.80 -0.33
N GLU A 22 -18.06 0.76 0.50
CA GLU A 22 -18.67 -0.53 0.22
C GLU A 22 -19.60 -0.98 1.36
N LEU A 23 -20.68 -1.66 0.99
CA LEU A 23 -21.57 -2.38 1.91
C LEU A 23 -21.30 -3.88 1.76
N PHE A 24 -20.52 -4.46 2.67
CA PHE A 24 -20.20 -5.89 2.62
C PHE A 24 -21.38 -6.75 3.09
N LEU A 25 -21.82 -7.67 2.24
CA LEU A 25 -22.87 -8.64 2.54
C LEU A 25 -22.31 -9.93 3.15
N SER A 26 -21.00 -10.14 3.04
CA SER A 26 -20.31 -11.29 3.65
C SER A 26 -18.83 -11.01 3.95
N VAL A 27 -18.25 -11.81 4.85
CA VAL A 27 -16.80 -11.81 5.11
C VAL A 27 -16.01 -12.26 3.88
N ALA A 28 -16.56 -13.15 3.06
CA ALA A 28 -15.90 -13.60 1.83
C ALA A 28 -15.73 -12.46 0.83
N GLU A 29 -16.79 -11.68 0.62
CA GLU A 29 -16.76 -10.47 -0.21
C GLU A 29 -15.75 -9.45 0.33
N ALA A 30 -15.81 -9.14 1.63
CA ALA A 30 -14.88 -8.21 2.25
C ALA A 30 -13.41 -8.62 2.04
N ARG A 31 -13.10 -9.93 2.11
CA ARG A 31 -11.74 -10.44 1.85
C ARG A 31 -11.28 -10.18 0.42
N VAL A 32 -12.16 -10.38 -0.56
CA VAL A 32 -11.83 -10.14 -1.98
C VAL A 32 -11.55 -8.65 -2.21
N VAL A 33 -12.47 -7.79 -1.77
CA VAL A 33 -12.37 -6.33 -1.97
C VAL A 33 -11.16 -5.75 -1.26
N ILE A 34 -10.92 -6.12 0.00
CA ILE A 34 -9.77 -5.62 0.76
C ILE A 34 -8.45 -6.10 0.15
N GLU A 35 -8.37 -7.34 -0.34
CA GLU A 35 -7.17 -7.85 -1.00
C GLU A 35 -6.91 -7.13 -2.34
N GLU A 36 -7.95 -6.84 -3.11
CA GLU A 36 -7.83 -6.05 -4.33
C GLU A 36 -7.33 -4.64 -4.03
N TRP A 37 -7.93 -3.96 -3.05
CA TRP A 37 -7.48 -2.64 -2.62
C TRP A 37 -6.03 -2.66 -2.11
N ARG A 38 -5.64 -3.67 -1.32
CA ARG A 38 -4.26 -3.84 -0.86
C ARG A 38 -3.28 -3.96 -2.02
N ARG A 39 -3.63 -4.73 -3.07
CA ARG A 39 -2.81 -4.87 -4.27
C ARG A 39 -2.69 -3.54 -5.01
N PHE A 40 -3.79 -2.80 -5.16
CA PHE A 40 -3.77 -1.48 -5.77
C PHE A 40 -2.88 -0.49 -4.98
N TYR A 41 -3.05 -0.43 -3.67
CA TYR A 41 -2.27 0.43 -2.77
C TYR A 41 -0.75 0.17 -2.88
N ASN A 42 -0.34 -1.10 -2.99
CA ASN A 42 1.06 -1.48 -3.06
C ASN A 42 1.68 -1.42 -4.47
N ARG A 43 0.87 -1.56 -5.53
CA ARG A 43 1.37 -1.68 -6.91
C ARG A 43 1.19 -0.44 -7.77
N VAL A 44 0.22 0.41 -7.42
CA VAL A 44 -0.24 1.48 -8.32
C VAL A 44 -0.32 2.81 -7.59
N HIS A 45 -0.80 2.83 -6.36
CA HIS A 45 -1.03 4.07 -5.64
C HIS A 45 0.30 4.84 -5.40
N PRO A 46 0.41 6.11 -5.84
CA PRO A 46 1.61 6.91 -5.65
C PRO A 46 1.70 7.47 -4.22
N HIS A 47 2.87 7.34 -3.58
CA HIS A 47 3.07 7.84 -2.21
C HIS A 47 4.03 9.02 -2.19
N SER A 48 3.58 10.17 -1.67
CA SER A 48 4.42 11.38 -1.57
C SER A 48 5.70 11.16 -0.76
N GLY A 49 5.63 10.33 0.29
CA GLY A 49 6.80 9.93 1.07
C GLY A 49 7.78 9.01 0.33
N LEU A 50 7.37 8.44 -0.81
CA LEU A 50 8.19 7.59 -1.68
C LEU A 50 8.49 8.28 -3.02
N GLY A 51 8.49 9.61 -3.07
CA GLY A 51 8.74 10.36 -4.31
C GLY A 51 7.66 10.14 -5.39
N PHE A 52 6.41 9.91 -4.97
CA PHE A 52 5.27 9.56 -5.84
C PHE A 52 5.39 8.20 -6.55
N GLN A 53 6.24 7.30 -6.05
CA GLN A 53 6.29 5.91 -6.50
C GLN A 53 5.34 5.03 -5.68
N SER A 54 4.95 3.88 -6.25
CA SER A 54 4.31 2.81 -5.47
C SER A 54 5.36 2.05 -4.64
N PRO A 55 4.97 1.36 -3.56
CA PRO A 55 5.88 0.53 -2.77
C PRO A 55 6.57 -0.54 -3.61
N ASP A 56 5.86 -1.20 -4.53
CA ASP A 56 6.44 -2.21 -5.41
C ASP A 56 7.47 -1.59 -6.38
N ASP A 57 7.21 -0.39 -6.92
CA ASP A 57 8.17 0.28 -7.82
C ASP A 57 9.44 0.71 -7.10
N LEU A 58 9.29 1.22 -5.87
CA LEU A 58 10.44 1.55 -5.05
C LEU A 58 11.24 0.29 -4.70
N ALA A 59 10.58 -0.78 -4.26
CA ALA A 59 11.24 -2.05 -3.96
C ALA A 59 11.99 -2.61 -5.18
N ARG A 60 11.40 -2.53 -6.38
CA ARG A 60 12.04 -2.94 -7.63
C ARG A 60 13.25 -2.07 -7.96
N THR A 61 13.15 -0.76 -7.74
CA THR A 61 14.26 0.18 -7.93
C THR A 61 15.41 -0.13 -6.98
N MET A 62 15.11 -0.35 -5.69
CA MET A 62 16.10 -0.68 -4.67
C MET A 62 16.78 -2.04 -4.96
N ALA A 63 16.03 -3.06 -5.38
CA ALA A 63 16.59 -4.34 -5.77
C ALA A 63 17.56 -4.24 -6.96
N ASN A 64 17.32 -3.30 -7.88
CA ASN A 64 18.22 -3.04 -9.01
C ASN A 64 19.46 -2.20 -8.64
N LEU A 65 19.50 -1.64 -7.43
CA LEU A 65 20.61 -0.84 -6.90
C LEU A 65 21.56 -1.65 -5.99
N GLU A 66 21.23 -2.92 -5.70
CA GLU A 66 22.15 -3.81 -4.99
C GLU A 66 23.45 -3.99 -5.82
N PRO A 67 24.63 -3.84 -5.21
CA PRO A 67 25.88 -3.79 -5.95
C PRO A 67 26.20 -5.15 -6.57
N VAL A 68 26.78 -5.11 -7.78
CA VAL A 68 27.47 -6.26 -8.37
C VAL A 68 28.45 -6.80 -7.32
N PRO A 69 28.43 -8.09 -6.96
CA PRO A 69 29.39 -8.63 -6.00
C PRO A 69 30.80 -8.52 -6.61
N GLY A 70 31.63 -7.60 -6.11
CA GLY A 70 33.04 -7.50 -6.53
C GLY A 70 33.73 -6.12 -6.60
N THR A 71 33.21 -5.07 -5.99
CA THR A 71 33.98 -3.82 -5.71
C THR A 71 34.06 -3.56 -4.22
#